data_AF-A0A956R566-F1
#
_entry.id   AF-A0A956R566-F1
#
_cell.length_a   1.000
_cell.length_b   1.000
_cell.length_c   1.000
_cell.angle_alpha   90.00
_cell.angle_beta   90.00
_cell.angle_gamma   90.00
#
_symmetry.space_group_name_H-M   'P 1'
#
loop_
_entity.id
_entity.type
_entity.pdbx_description
1 polymer ?
#
loop_
_entity_poly.entity_id
_entity_poly.type
_entity_poly.pdbx_seq_one_letter_code
_entity_poly.pdbx_strand_id
1 'polypeptide(L)'
;MGMVARAATLTATLCVGAMVGTEVHAAGYTETQYPIVLAHGMSGFDSLFGVIDYWPGIPQALEQDGAQVFVTEVSQFNDTAVRGQQLLDQVEEIVALTGAGKVNLIGHSHGGLDVRWVAAQRPDLVASVTTVGSPHKGAELADVVRGVLQEGSLGETVLAGLAGGLGSLLALLSGTSNPQDPVAALEALTSDGAATFNAAYPQGLPASACGEGEAVVDGVHYFSWSGTRALTNVFDVSDAMLGITSLVYSEDNDGLVGHCSAHLGTVIRDDYHQNHLDEVNLVFGMVDWWSVNPKTLYRQHANRLKNLGL
;
A
#
# COMPACT_ATOMS: atom_id res chain seq x y z
N MET A 1 -77.00 -42.22 0.96
CA MET A 1 -76.62 -40.84 1.34
C MET A 1 -75.90 -40.90 2.68
N GLY A 2 -74.69 -40.37 2.78
CA GLY A 2 -73.91 -40.32 4.03
C GLY A 2 -72.44 -40.70 3.85
N MET A 3 -71.66 -39.79 3.25
CA MET A 3 -70.19 -39.82 3.25
C MET A 3 -69.66 -39.75 4.68
N VAL A 4 -68.65 -40.56 5.03
CA VAL A 4 -67.76 -40.31 6.17
C VAL A 4 -66.33 -40.34 5.64
N ALA A 5 -65.71 -39.17 5.66
CA ALA A 5 -64.33 -38.95 5.25
C ALA A 5 -63.36 -39.56 6.26
N ARG A 6 -62.29 -40.19 5.77
CA ARG A 6 -61.08 -40.50 6.54
C ARG A 6 -59.91 -39.75 5.94
N ALA A 7 -59.33 -38.87 6.76
CA ALA A 7 -58.16 -38.08 6.44
C ALA A 7 -56.93 -38.99 6.29
N ALA A 8 -56.18 -38.78 5.20
CA ALA A 8 -54.85 -39.33 5.01
C ALA A 8 -53.84 -38.18 5.16
N THR A 9 -53.05 -38.22 6.22
CA THR A 9 -51.96 -37.27 6.48
C THR A 9 -50.82 -37.53 5.49
N LEU A 10 -50.51 -36.55 4.64
CA LEU A 10 -49.40 -36.62 3.69
C LEU A 10 -48.16 -35.99 4.34
N THR A 11 -47.20 -36.82 4.75
CA THR A 11 -45.91 -36.32 5.26
C THR A 11 -45.00 -36.06 4.06
N ALA A 12 -44.79 -34.80 3.70
CA ALA A 12 -43.82 -34.40 2.68
C ALA A 12 -42.43 -34.28 3.31
N THR A 13 -41.54 -35.21 2.97
CA THR A 13 -40.11 -35.12 3.32
C THR A 13 -39.43 -34.14 2.37
N LEU A 14 -39.06 -32.97 2.88
CA LEU A 14 -38.31 -31.95 2.13
C LEU A 14 -36.82 -32.34 2.13
N CYS A 15 -36.33 -32.87 1.01
CA CYS A 15 -34.89 -33.04 0.79
C CYS A 15 -34.27 -31.67 0.46
N VAL A 16 -33.71 -30.99 1.46
CA VAL A 16 -32.85 -29.83 1.23
C VAL A 16 -31.48 -30.35 0.80
N GLY A 17 -31.21 -30.34 -0.50
CA GLY A 17 -29.87 -30.54 -1.02
C GLY A 17 -28.99 -29.35 -0.65
N ALA A 18 -28.00 -29.55 0.22
CA ALA A 18 -26.96 -28.57 0.44
C ALA A 18 -26.13 -28.45 -0.85
N MET A 19 -26.34 -27.37 -1.61
CA MET A 19 -25.39 -26.97 -2.64
C MET A 19 -24.15 -26.44 -1.93
N VAL A 20 -23.18 -27.33 -1.70
CA VAL A 20 -21.82 -26.91 -1.38
C VAL A 20 -21.27 -26.30 -2.67
N GLY A 21 -21.31 -24.97 -2.76
CA GLY A 21 -20.57 -24.25 -3.79
C GLY A 21 -19.10 -24.59 -3.61
N THR A 22 -18.53 -25.31 -4.58
CA THR A 22 -17.09 -25.43 -4.67
C THR A 22 -16.61 -24.09 -5.19
N GLU A 23 -15.98 -23.29 -4.31
CA GLU A 23 -15.16 -22.18 -4.77
C GLU A 23 -14.05 -22.80 -5.63
N VAL A 24 -14.14 -22.60 -6.94
CA VAL A 24 -13.06 -22.96 -7.85
C VAL A 24 -11.95 -21.96 -7.58
N HIS A 25 -11.07 -22.28 -6.62
CA HIS A 25 -9.76 -21.65 -6.53
C HIS A 25 -9.05 -21.93 -7.86
N ALA A 26 -8.98 -20.91 -8.71
CA ALA A 26 -8.24 -21.00 -9.96
C ALA A 26 -6.76 -21.03 -9.61
N ALA A 27 -6.19 -22.22 -9.46
CA ALA A 27 -4.75 -22.39 -9.30
C ALA A 27 -4.02 -21.53 -10.34
N GLY A 28 -3.10 -20.69 -9.87
CA GLY A 28 -2.38 -19.73 -10.70
C GLY A 28 -3.07 -18.38 -10.88
N TYR A 29 -4.15 -18.03 -10.17
CA TYR A 29 -4.83 -16.73 -10.35
C TYR A 29 -3.87 -15.53 -10.19
N THR A 30 -2.90 -15.62 -9.28
CA THR A 30 -1.90 -14.56 -9.01
C THR A 30 -0.52 -14.89 -9.57
N GLU A 31 -0.37 -15.97 -10.35
CA GLU A 31 0.90 -16.42 -10.92
C GLU A 31 1.37 -15.50 -12.06
N THR A 32 2.10 -14.45 -11.69
CA THR A 32 2.79 -13.52 -12.60
C THR A 32 4.03 -14.17 -13.22
N GLN A 33 4.46 -13.66 -14.38
CA GLN A 33 5.68 -14.09 -15.04
C GLN A 33 6.93 -13.70 -14.23
N TYR A 34 6.91 -12.51 -13.63
CA TYR A 34 7.98 -11.97 -12.80
C TYR A 34 7.57 -11.95 -11.31
N PRO A 35 8.51 -12.14 -10.37
CA PRO A 35 8.22 -12.12 -8.95
C PRO A 35 7.64 -10.77 -8.51
N ILE A 36 6.73 -10.80 -7.54
CA ILE A 36 6.19 -9.59 -6.90
C ILE A 36 7.10 -9.22 -5.72
N VAL A 37 7.53 -7.97 -5.66
CA VAL A 37 8.37 -7.43 -4.59
C VAL A 37 7.62 -6.31 -3.89
N LEU A 38 7.40 -6.46 -2.58
CA LEU A 38 6.64 -5.53 -1.75
C LEU A 38 7.60 -4.60 -0.98
N ALA A 39 7.52 -3.30 -1.28
CA ALA A 39 8.35 -2.25 -0.67
C ALA A 39 7.52 -1.40 0.31
N HIS A 40 7.84 -1.49 1.60
CA HIS A 40 7.10 -0.80 2.66
C HIS A 40 7.39 0.71 2.67
N GLY A 41 6.49 1.48 3.25
CA GLY A 41 6.61 2.94 3.43
C GLY A 41 7.49 3.37 4.59
N MET A 42 7.38 4.67 4.92
CA MET A 42 8.02 5.28 6.08
C MET A 42 7.52 4.58 7.36
N SER A 43 8.42 4.38 8.33
CA SER A 43 8.14 3.60 9.54
C SER A 43 7.76 2.13 9.32
N GLY A 44 7.85 1.61 8.09
CA GLY A 44 7.55 0.22 7.79
C GLY A 44 8.61 -0.73 8.35
N PHE A 45 8.17 -1.92 8.76
CA PHE A 45 8.97 -2.93 9.45
C PHE A 45 8.63 -4.28 8.84
N ASP A 46 9.57 -5.23 8.80
CA ASP A 46 9.21 -6.59 8.40
C ASP A 46 8.27 -7.22 9.43
N SER A 47 8.59 -7.07 10.72
CA SER A 47 7.71 -7.46 11.82
C SER A 47 7.95 -6.60 13.06
N LEU A 48 6.89 -5.99 13.61
CA LEU A 48 6.95 -5.26 14.86
C LEU A 48 6.70 -6.22 16.04
N PHE A 49 7.70 -6.35 16.91
CA PHE A 49 7.72 -7.27 18.06
C PHE A 49 7.48 -8.75 17.70
N GLY A 50 7.65 -9.13 16.42
CA GLY A 50 7.38 -10.49 15.93
C GLY A 50 5.89 -10.85 15.84
N VAL A 51 4.99 -9.85 15.89
CA VAL A 51 3.53 -10.07 15.97
C VAL A 51 2.70 -9.25 14.98
N ILE A 52 3.25 -8.18 14.40
CA ILE A 52 2.57 -7.35 13.40
C ILE A 52 3.46 -7.27 12.18
N ASP A 53 3.02 -7.82 11.07
CA ASP A 53 3.69 -7.65 9.77
C ASP A 53 3.20 -6.35 9.12
N TYR A 54 4.02 -5.69 8.30
CA TYR A 54 3.57 -4.49 7.56
C TYR A 54 2.50 -4.81 6.51
N TRP A 55 2.50 -6.05 6.00
CA TRP A 55 1.57 -6.53 4.98
C TRP A 55 0.69 -7.68 5.50
N PRO A 56 -0.15 -7.52 6.55
CA PRO A 56 -0.82 -8.65 7.19
C PRO A 56 -1.67 -9.47 6.23
N GLY A 57 -1.25 -10.71 5.96
CA GLY A 57 -1.99 -11.64 5.12
C GLY A 57 -1.92 -11.35 3.61
N ILE A 58 -1.26 -10.28 3.16
CA ILE A 58 -1.16 -9.94 1.74
C ILE A 58 -0.19 -10.89 1.01
N PRO A 59 1.06 -11.12 1.48
CA PRO A 59 1.97 -12.09 0.84
C PRO A 59 1.33 -13.47 0.75
N GLN A 60 0.73 -13.95 1.85
CA GLN A 60 0.10 -15.26 1.88
C GLN A 60 -1.09 -15.36 0.92
N ALA A 61 -1.89 -14.30 0.81
CA ALA A 61 -3.01 -14.26 -0.13
C ALA A 61 -2.55 -14.22 -1.59
N LEU A 62 -1.37 -13.68 -1.88
CA LEU A 62 -0.76 -13.71 -3.21
C LEU A 62 -0.14 -15.08 -3.50
N GLU A 63 0.64 -15.64 -2.57
CA GLU A 63 1.32 -16.93 -2.71
C GLU A 63 0.34 -18.11 -2.84
N GLN A 64 -0.78 -18.07 -2.11
CA GLN A 64 -1.81 -19.13 -2.14
C GLN A 64 -2.36 -19.41 -3.54
N ASP A 65 -2.27 -18.46 -4.47
CA ASP A 65 -2.74 -18.62 -5.85
C ASP A 65 -1.63 -18.49 -6.89
N GLY A 66 -0.37 -18.67 -6.48
CA GLY A 66 0.76 -18.95 -7.38
C GLY A 66 1.76 -17.82 -7.59
N ALA A 67 1.59 -16.64 -6.99
CA ALA A 67 2.61 -15.60 -7.05
C ALA A 67 3.88 -16.02 -6.30
N GLN A 68 5.05 -15.71 -6.86
CA GLN A 68 6.28 -15.66 -6.07
C GLN A 68 6.40 -14.26 -5.46
N VAL A 69 6.44 -14.17 -4.12
CA VAL A 69 6.42 -12.90 -3.40
C VAL A 69 7.68 -12.74 -2.56
N PHE A 70 8.26 -11.54 -2.60
CA PHE A 70 9.35 -11.12 -1.73
C PHE A 70 8.93 -9.85 -0.99
N VAL A 71 9.14 -9.83 0.32
CA VAL A 71 8.99 -8.62 1.14
C VAL A 71 10.39 -8.10 1.43
N THR A 72 10.64 -6.84 1.10
CA THR A 72 11.96 -6.21 1.27
C THR A 72 11.96 -5.26 2.46
N GLU A 73 13.11 -5.15 3.13
CA GLU A 73 13.31 -4.22 4.24
C GLU A 73 14.27 -3.10 3.85
N VAL A 74 13.89 -1.85 4.11
CA VAL A 74 14.75 -0.67 3.91
C VAL A 74 14.76 0.18 5.18
N SER A 75 15.60 1.22 5.23
CA SER A 75 15.62 2.20 6.32
C SER A 75 14.23 2.78 6.57
N GLN A 76 13.69 2.59 7.77
CA GLN A 76 12.38 3.09 8.22
C GLN A 76 12.21 4.59 7.97
N PHE A 77 13.28 5.36 8.21
CA PHE A 77 13.37 6.79 7.93
C PHE A 77 14.69 7.07 7.23
N ASN A 78 14.63 7.47 5.97
CA ASN A 78 15.76 8.10 5.30
C ASN A 78 15.28 8.84 4.04
N ASP A 79 16.20 9.49 3.34
CA ASP A 79 15.96 10.00 1.99
C ASP A 79 15.59 8.86 1.02
N THR A 80 14.77 9.18 0.01
CA THR A 80 14.30 8.23 -1.01
C THR A 80 15.45 7.58 -1.78
N ALA A 81 16.56 8.28 -2.07
CA ALA A 81 17.67 7.69 -2.81
C ALA A 81 18.43 6.64 -1.96
N VAL A 82 18.53 6.85 -0.64
CA VAL A 82 19.15 5.88 0.27
C VAL A 82 18.30 4.61 0.35
N ARG A 83 16.99 4.78 0.59
CA ARG A 83 16.03 3.67 0.62
C ARG A 83 15.95 2.96 -0.73
N GLY A 84 15.90 3.72 -1.83
CA GLY A 84 15.91 3.20 -3.20
C GLY A 84 17.14 2.38 -3.53
N GLN A 85 18.33 2.78 -3.06
CA GLN A 85 19.56 1.97 -3.23
C GLN A 85 19.48 0.66 -2.45
N GLN A 86 19.04 0.69 -1.19
CA GLN A 86 18.85 -0.53 -0.39
C GLN A 86 17.83 -1.49 -1.02
N LEU A 87 16.77 -0.94 -1.61
CA LEU A 87 15.78 -1.72 -2.35
C LEU A 87 16.39 -2.30 -3.64
N LEU A 88 17.18 -1.51 -4.38
CA LEU A 88 17.84 -1.97 -5.60
C LEU A 88 18.77 -3.16 -5.32
N ASP A 89 19.57 -3.09 -4.24
CA ASP A 89 20.48 -4.18 -3.87
C ASP A 89 19.71 -5.50 -3.65
N GLN A 90 18.54 -5.44 -3.00
CA GLN A 90 17.66 -6.60 -2.80
C GLN A 90 17.00 -7.06 -4.10
N VAL A 91 16.60 -6.14 -4.98
CA VAL A 91 16.04 -6.47 -6.30
C VAL A 91 17.07 -7.22 -7.15
N GLU A 92 18.33 -6.80 -7.14
CA GLU A 92 19.42 -7.49 -7.84
C GLU A 92 19.60 -8.92 -7.29
N GLU A 93 19.56 -9.10 -5.98
CA GLU A 93 19.60 -10.41 -5.34
C GLU A 93 18.41 -11.28 -5.74
N ILE A 94 17.18 -10.76 -5.69
CA ILE A 94 15.96 -11.48 -6.08
C ILE A 94 16.04 -11.91 -7.55
N VAL A 95 16.44 -11.03 -8.46
CA VAL A 95 16.59 -11.37 -9.89
C VAL A 95 17.65 -12.45 -10.09
N ALA A 96 18.77 -12.37 -9.37
CA ALA A 96 19.84 -13.37 -9.45
C ALA A 96 19.40 -14.73 -8.89
N LEU A 97 18.66 -14.77 -7.78
CA LEU A 97 18.19 -15.99 -7.12
C LEU A 97 17.09 -16.69 -7.93
N THR A 98 16.16 -15.92 -8.50
CA THR A 98 15.01 -16.46 -9.24
C THR A 98 15.32 -16.76 -10.70
N GLY A 99 16.29 -16.07 -11.29
CA GLY A 99 16.57 -16.15 -12.73
C GLY A 99 15.47 -15.53 -13.61
N ALA A 100 14.52 -14.80 -13.02
CA ALA A 100 13.36 -14.25 -13.74
C ALA A 100 13.71 -13.08 -14.67
N GLY A 101 14.88 -12.46 -14.50
CA GLY A 101 15.37 -11.33 -15.30
C GLY A 101 14.74 -9.97 -14.96
N LYS A 102 13.48 -9.96 -14.48
CA LYS A 102 12.79 -8.76 -13.98
C LYS A 102 11.95 -9.06 -12.73
N VAL A 103 11.43 -8.01 -12.09
CA VAL A 103 10.46 -8.05 -10.99
C VAL A 103 9.28 -7.09 -11.21
N ASN A 104 8.15 -7.39 -10.57
CA ASN A 104 7.01 -6.49 -10.40
C ASN A 104 7.10 -5.80 -9.03
N LEU A 105 7.34 -4.50 -9.02
CA LEU A 105 7.48 -3.73 -7.79
C LEU A 105 6.12 -3.18 -7.34
N ILE A 106 5.76 -3.38 -6.08
CA ILE A 106 4.58 -2.77 -5.45
C ILE A 106 5.06 -2.02 -4.20
N GLY A 107 4.93 -0.69 -4.22
CA GLY A 107 5.34 0.18 -3.13
C GLY A 107 4.17 0.89 -2.48
N HIS A 108 4.08 0.88 -1.15
CA HIS A 108 3.07 1.62 -0.41
C HIS A 108 3.67 2.88 0.23
N SER A 109 2.94 4.00 0.22
CA SER A 109 3.37 5.26 0.85
C SER A 109 4.76 5.69 0.31
N HIS A 110 5.76 5.93 1.18
CA HIS A 110 7.15 6.21 0.77
C HIS A 110 7.76 5.11 -0.11
N GLY A 111 7.36 3.85 0.07
CA GLY A 111 7.81 2.72 -0.73
C GLY A 111 7.48 2.88 -2.22
N GLY A 112 6.43 3.64 -2.55
CA GLY A 112 6.11 3.98 -3.94
C GLY A 112 7.13 4.92 -4.60
N LEU A 113 7.81 5.77 -3.83
CA LEU A 113 8.90 6.60 -4.33
C LEU A 113 10.18 5.76 -4.46
N ASP A 114 10.41 4.82 -3.54
CA ASP A 114 11.56 3.89 -3.59
C ASP A 114 11.52 3.04 -4.87
N VAL A 115 10.37 2.44 -5.19
CA VAL A 115 10.22 1.61 -6.41
C VAL A 115 10.34 2.43 -7.69
N ARG A 116 9.91 3.71 -7.68
CA ARG A 116 10.12 4.64 -8.79
C ARG A 116 11.60 4.94 -8.99
N TRP A 117 12.33 5.14 -7.90
CA TRP A 117 13.78 5.34 -7.95
C TRP A 117 14.46 4.11 -8.57
N VAL A 118 14.14 2.90 -8.09
CA VAL A 118 14.69 1.65 -8.65
C VAL A 118 14.40 1.52 -10.15
N ALA A 119 13.15 1.77 -10.57
CA ALA A 119 12.76 1.68 -11.97
C ALA A 119 13.46 2.71 -12.86
N ALA A 120 13.74 3.92 -12.35
CA ALA A 120 14.49 4.92 -13.09
C ALA A 120 15.97 4.55 -13.24
N GLN A 121 16.56 3.91 -12.22
CA GLN A 121 17.96 3.51 -12.23
C GLN A 121 18.22 2.24 -13.04
N ARG A 122 17.33 1.25 -12.94
CA ARG A 122 17.44 -0.08 -13.54
C ARG A 122 16.13 -0.54 -14.19
N PRO A 123 15.64 0.18 -15.23
CA PRO A 123 14.41 -0.23 -15.94
C PRO A 123 14.55 -1.61 -16.61
N ASP A 124 15.79 -2.07 -16.84
CA ASP A 124 16.08 -3.41 -17.34
C ASP A 124 15.71 -4.53 -16.36
N LEU A 125 15.67 -4.26 -15.05
CA LEU A 125 15.29 -5.20 -14.00
C LEU A 125 13.82 -5.09 -13.58
N VAL A 126 13.08 -4.10 -14.06
CA VAL A 126 11.71 -3.83 -13.61
C VAL A 126 10.72 -4.10 -14.75
N ALA A 127 9.68 -4.86 -14.45
CA ALA A 127 8.58 -5.14 -15.36
C ALA A 127 7.41 -4.17 -15.12
N SER A 128 7.09 -3.92 -13.85
CA SER A 128 6.09 -2.94 -13.45
C SER A 128 6.45 -2.24 -12.13
N VAL A 129 5.90 -1.04 -12.00
CA VAL A 129 5.83 -0.24 -10.78
C VAL A 129 4.36 -0.03 -10.47
N THR A 130 3.96 -0.39 -9.26
CA THR A 130 2.63 -0.13 -8.72
C THR A 130 2.77 0.65 -7.42
N THR A 131 2.04 1.75 -7.29
CA THR A 131 2.06 2.56 -6.07
C THR A 131 0.71 2.53 -5.37
N VAL A 132 0.76 2.47 -4.04
CA VAL A 132 -0.42 2.41 -3.18
C VAL A 132 -0.34 3.57 -2.18
N GLY A 133 -1.25 4.54 -2.28
CA GLY A 133 -1.29 5.71 -1.41
C GLY A 133 0.04 6.47 -1.32
N SER A 134 0.77 6.60 -2.42
CA SER A 134 2.13 7.16 -2.38
C SER A 134 2.14 8.67 -2.63
N PRO A 135 2.79 9.49 -1.77
CA PRO A 135 2.75 10.95 -1.89
C PRO A 135 3.68 11.47 -3.00
N HIS A 136 3.33 11.21 -4.27
CA HIS A 136 4.19 11.58 -5.39
C HIS A 136 4.36 13.08 -5.54
N LYS A 137 3.40 13.89 -5.08
CA LYS A 137 3.49 15.36 -5.10
C LYS A 137 3.74 15.94 -3.70
N GLY A 138 4.13 15.10 -2.75
CA GLY A 138 4.28 15.44 -1.35
C GLY A 138 3.05 15.10 -0.53
N ALA A 139 3.20 15.22 0.78
CA ALA A 139 2.13 15.13 1.77
C ALA A 139 2.03 16.47 2.49
N GLU A 140 0.86 17.11 2.46
CA GLU A 140 0.62 18.41 3.11
C GLU A 140 0.92 18.37 4.60
N LEU A 141 0.71 17.21 5.25
CA LEU A 141 1.12 17.00 6.64
C LEU A 141 2.64 17.18 6.84
N ALA A 142 3.46 16.72 5.91
CA ALA A 142 4.92 16.88 5.99
C ALA A 142 5.32 18.35 5.89
N ASP A 143 4.65 19.14 5.04
CA ASP A 143 4.88 20.59 4.93
C ASP A 143 4.53 21.31 6.23
N VAL A 144 3.39 20.97 6.85
CA VAL A 144 2.98 21.54 8.14
C VAL A 144 3.99 21.20 9.24
N VAL A 145 4.40 19.93 9.34
CA VAL A 145 5.39 19.51 10.34
C VAL A 145 6.72 20.24 10.11
N ARG A 146 7.17 20.36 8.85
CA ARG A 146 8.42 21.06 8.52
C ARG A 146 8.37 22.55 8.87
N GLY A 147 7.26 23.22 8.58
CA GLY A 147 7.05 24.64 8.89
C GLY A 147 7.10 24.90 10.40
N VAL A 148 6.39 24.09 11.18
CA VAL A 148 6.39 24.18 12.65
C VAL A 148 7.80 23.96 13.24
N LEU A 149 8.59 23.02 12.68
CA LEU A 149 9.97 22.79 13.12
C LEU A 149 10.91 23.96 12.80
N GLN A 150 10.68 24.72 11.72
CA GLN A 150 11.51 25.89 11.35
C GLN A 150 11.21 27.12 12.21
N GLU A 151 9.95 27.34 12.58
CA GLU A 151 9.55 28.54 13.34
C GLU A 151 9.93 28.49 14.83
N GLY A 152 10.47 27.37 15.32
CA GLY A 152 10.92 27.21 16.70
C GLY A 152 9.79 27.34 17.75
N SER A 153 8.53 27.35 17.32
CA SER A 153 7.36 27.51 18.18
C SER A 153 6.57 26.20 18.22
N LEU A 154 6.83 25.38 19.24
CA LEU A 154 6.01 24.22 19.50
C LEU A 154 4.98 24.60 20.56
N GLY A 155 3.69 24.61 20.19
CA GLY A 155 2.61 24.59 21.17
C GLY A 155 2.71 23.31 21.99
N GLU A 156 2.52 23.38 23.31
CA GLU A 156 2.74 22.26 24.25
C GLU A 156 2.03 20.97 23.83
N THR A 157 0.86 21.06 23.20
CA THR A 157 0.10 19.91 22.68
C THR A 157 0.75 19.26 21.46
N VAL A 158 1.30 20.06 20.53
CA VAL A 158 2.03 19.57 19.36
C VAL A 158 3.36 18.99 19.78
N LEU A 159 4.05 19.62 20.73
CA LEU A 159 5.28 19.08 21.33
C LEU A 159 5.03 17.74 22.04
N ALA A 160 3.94 17.63 22.82
CA ALA A 160 3.61 16.40 23.53
C ALA A 160 3.18 15.27 22.58
N GLY A 161 2.42 15.59 21.52
CA GLY A 161 2.07 14.64 20.46
C GLY A 161 3.28 14.18 19.65
N LEU A 162 4.16 15.11 19.27
CA LEU A 162 5.41 14.80 18.56
C LEU A 162 6.42 14.08 19.46
N ALA A 163 6.53 14.41 20.75
CA ALA A 163 7.44 13.74 21.68
C ALA A 163 6.93 12.35 22.09
N GLY A 164 5.62 12.17 22.25
CA GLY A 164 5.00 10.86 22.46
C GLY A 164 5.12 9.98 21.22
N GLY A 165 4.82 10.55 20.05
CA GLY A 165 5.00 9.91 18.75
C GLY A 165 6.47 9.54 18.50
N LEU A 166 7.40 10.46 18.73
CA LEU A 166 8.85 10.24 18.61
C LEU A 166 9.37 9.24 19.66
N GLY A 167 8.82 9.20 20.86
CA GLY A 167 9.15 8.19 21.87
C GLY A 167 8.71 6.78 21.46
N SER A 168 7.49 6.65 20.92
CA SER A 168 7.00 5.41 20.30
C SER A 168 7.79 5.03 19.04
N LEU A 169 8.18 6.03 18.25
CA LEU A 169 9.02 5.89 17.06
C LEU A 169 10.42 5.39 17.41
N LEU A 170 11.06 5.98 18.43
CA LEU A 170 12.38 5.56 18.91
C LEU A 170 12.32 4.16 19.54
N ALA A 171 11.21 3.80 20.19
CA ALA A 171 10.99 2.42 20.62
C ALA A 171 10.87 1.46 19.43
N LEU A 172 10.19 1.86 18.36
CA LEU A 172 10.11 1.11 17.08
C LEU A 172 11.49 0.94 16.43
N LEU A 173 12.33 1.98 16.48
CA LEU A 173 13.67 2.03 15.88
C LEU A 173 14.71 1.25 16.67
N SER A 174 14.42 0.82 17.90
CA SER A 174 15.40 0.17 18.77
C SER A 174 15.82 -1.25 18.32
N GLY A 175 15.25 -1.76 17.21
CA GLY A 175 15.56 -3.08 16.62
C GLY A 175 16.11 -3.07 15.18
N THR A 176 16.36 -1.92 14.55
CA THR A 176 16.66 -1.84 13.10
C THR A 176 18.17 -1.79 12.83
N SER A 177 18.68 -2.52 11.85
CA SER A 177 20.11 -2.50 11.45
C SER A 177 20.46 -1.41 10.43
N ASN A 178 19.45 -0.87 9.73
CA ASN A 178 19.61 0.12 8.69
C ASN A 178 19.82 1.55 9.26
N PRO A 179 20.57 2.43 8.56
CA PRO A 179 20.80 3.81 8.99
C PRO A 179 19.52 4.64 8.95
N GLN A 180 19.28 5.45 9.99
CA GLN A 180 18.06 6.25 10.12
C GLN A 180 18.35 7.75 10.05
N ASP A 181 17.58 8.47 9.25
CA ASP A 181 17.55 9.93 9.15
C ASP A 181 16.09 10.43 9.04
N PRO A 182 15.43 10.73 10.17
CA PRO A 182 14.04 11.18 10.19
C PRO A 182 13.84 12.58 9.60
N VAL A 183 14.89 13.43 9.59
CA VAL A 183 14.80 14.76 8.97
C VAL A 183 14.81 14.61 7.47
N ALA A 184 15.74 13.83 6.91
CA ALA A 184 15.77 13.55 5.48
C ALA A 184 14.50 12.84 5.00
N ALA A 185 13.96 11.92 5.81
CA ALA A 185 12.71 11.25 5.50
C ALA A 185 11.52 12.21 5.46
N LEU A 186 11.42 13.14 6.42
CA LEU A 186 10.39 14.19 6.40
C LEU A 186 10.57 15.10 5.18
N GLU A 187 11.80 15.55 4.91
CA GLU A 187 12.10 16.42 3.77
C GLU A 187 11.74 15.76 2.44
N ALA A 188 12.01 14.46 2.26
CA ALA A 188 11.64 13.71 1.06
C ALA A 188 10.12 13.66 0.80
N LEU A 189 9.29 13.74 1.85
CA LEU A 189 7.83 13.71 1.74
C LEU A 189 7.17 15.10 1.68
N THR A 190 7.92 16.19 1.87
CA THR A 190 7.40 17.56 1.63
C THR A 190 7.05 17.77 0.17
N SER A 191 6.22 18.76 -0.13
CA SER A 191 5.92 19.18 -1.51
C SER A 191 7.20 19.56 -2.28
N ASP A 192 8.12 20.28 -1.63
CA ASP A 192 9.40 20.70 -2.24
C ASP A 192 10.35 19.52 -2.49
N GLY A 193 10.44 18.60 -1.53
CA GLY A 193 11.24 17.38 -1.66
C GLY A 193 10.70 16.47 -2.77
N ALA A 194 9.40 16.24 -2.79
CA ALA A 194 8.73 15.47 -3.83
C ALA A 194 8.87 16.12 -5.22
N ALA A 195 8.77 17.46 -5.31
CA ALA A 195 9.00 18.17 -6.57
C ALA A 195 10.43 18.01 -7.08
N THR A 196 11.42 18.07 -6.18
CA THR A 196 12.84 17.83 -6.51
C THR A 196 13.06 16.40 -7.00
N PHE A 197 12.48 15.42 -6.30
CA PHE A 197 12.53 14.02 -6.70
C PHE A 197 11.87 13.79 -8.08
N ASN A 198 10.69 14.36 -8.30
CA ASN A 198 9.95 14.24 -9.55
C ASN A 198 10.67 14.87 -10.75
N ALA A 199 11.41 15.96 -10.53
CA ALA A 199 12.22 16.57 -11.58
C ALA A 199 13.35 15.65 -12.06
N ALA A 200 13.90 14.81 -11.15
CA ALA A 200 14.92 13.83 -11.49
C ALA A 200 14.34 12.52 -12.06
N TYR A 201 13.16 12.10 -11.57
CA TYR A 201 12.55 10.80 -11.87
C TYR A 201 11.08 10.95 -12.33
N PRO A 202 10.83 11.52 -13.52
CA PRO A 202 9.47 11.91 -13.95
C PRO A 202 8.63 10.76 -14.50
N GLN A 203 9.18 9.54 -14.63
CA GLN A 203 8.54 8.41 -15.28
C GLN A 203 7.21 8.06 -14.60
N GLY A 204 6.15 7.95 -15.41
CA GLY A 204 4.80 7.63 -14.96
C GLY A 204 4.06 8.77 -14.26
N LEU A 205 4.64 9.97 -14.06
CA LEU A 205 3.92 11.07 -13.41
C LEU A 205 2.83 11.66 -14.30
N PRO A 206 1.69 12.08 -13.72
CA PRO A 206 0.67 12.84 -14.45
C PRO A 206 1.16 14.21 -14.90
N ALA A 207 0.85 14.58 -16.16
CA ALA A 207 1.12 15.92 -16.69
C ALA A 207 0.20 17.00 -16.11
N SER A 208 -0.92 16.61 -15.51
CA SER A 208 -1.90 17.51 -14.88
C SER A 208 -1.95 17.29 -13.36
N ALA A 209 -2.64 18.20 -12.64
CA ALA A 209 -2.70 18.17 -11.18
C ALA A 209 -3.31 16.88 -10.61
N CYS A 210 -4.31 16.29 -11.26
CA CYS A 210 -5.02 15.11 -10.76
C CYS A 210 -5.37 14.10 -11.88
N GLY A 211 -4.57 14.08 -12.95
CA GLY A 211 -4.78 13.16 -14.07
C GLY A 211 -4.05 11.84 -13.88
N GLU A 212 -4.04 11.04 -14.94
CA GLU A 212 -3.17 9.86 -15.06
C GLU A 212 -1.82 10.23 -15.69
N GLY A 213 -0.83 9.37 -15.50
CA GLY A 213 0.47 9.44 -16.17
C GLY A 213 0.60 8.46 -17.33
N GLU A 214 1.75 8.44 -18.00
CA GLU A 214 2.01 7.45 -19.03
C GLU A 214 2.03 6.03 -18.45
N ALA A 215 1.26 5.12 -19.05
CA ALA A 215 1.09 3.76 -18.56
C ALA A 215 2.36 2.90 -18.74
N VAL A 216 3.22 3.22 -19.71
CA VAL A 216 4.48 2.51 -19.96
C VAL A 216 5.57 3.51 -20.32
N VAL A 217 6.67 3.51 -19.57
CA VAL A 217 7.86 4.35 -19.83
C VAL A 217 9.10 3.46 -19.74
N ASP A 218 10.01 3.56 -20.71
CA ASP A 218 11.25 2.76 -20.79
C ASP A 218 11.04 1.24 -20.66
N GLY A 219 9.87 0.74 -21.09
CA GLY A 219 9.50 -0.67 -21.01
C GLY A 219 9.05 -1.14 -19.62
N VAL A 220 8.79 -0.21 -18.70
CA VAL A 220 8.22 -0.45 -17.37
C VAL A 220 6.77 0.01 -17.35
N HIS A 221 5.86 -0.85 -16.86
CA HIS A 221 4.44 -0.51 -16.69
C HIS A 221 4.20 0.22 -15.36
N TYR A 222 3.40 1.30 -15.36
CA TYR A 222 3.11 2.10 -14.18
C TYR A 222 1.62 2.05 -13.81
N PHE A 223 1.32 1.78 -12.54
CA PHE A 223 -0.02 1.75 -11.98
C PHE A 223 -0.07 2.45 -10.63
N SER A 224 -1.24 2.93 -10.24
CA SER A 224 -1.49 3.35 -8.86
C SER A 224 -2.90 3.05 -8.38
N TRP A 225 -3.08 2.98 -7.06
CA TRP A 225 -4.37 3.14 -6.41
C TRP A 225 -4.25 3.80 -5.03
N SER A 226 -5.35 4.32 -4.51
CA SER A 226 -5.40 4.93 -3.18
C SER A 226 -6.81 4.93 -2.60
N GLY A 227 -6.87 5.17 -1.30
CA GLY A 227 -8.09 5.49 -0.57
C GLY A 227 -8.32 7.00 -0.43
N THR A 228 -9.55 7.37 -0.05
CA THR A 228 -9.97 8.76 0.21
C THR A 228 -10.75 8.91 1.51
N ARG A 229 -10.72 7.89 2.38
CA ARG A 229 -11.46 7.90 3.64
C ARG A 229 -10.54 7.67 4.82
N ALA A 230 -10.18 8.75 5.50
CA ALA A 230 -9.37 8.69 6.71
C ALA A 230 -10.05 7.99 7.92
N LEU A 231 -11.39 7.87 7.92
CA LEU A 231 -12.17 7.18 8.95
C LEU A 231 -12.99 6.05 8.31
N THR A 232 -12.70 4.83 8.71
CA THR A 232 -13.18 3.57 8.15
C THR A 232 -13.62 2.56 9.22
N ASN A 233 -12.93 2.47 10.35
CA ASN A 233 -13.22 1.51 11.40
C ASN A 233 -13.10 2.11 12.81
N VAL A 234 -14.24 2.26 13.50
CA VAL A 234 -14.29 2.84 14.86
C VAL A 234 -13.60 2.00 15.94
N PHE A 235 -13.27 0.74 15.65
CA PHE A 235 -12.54 -0.14 16.57
C PHE A 235 -11.03 -0.14 16.33
N ASP A 236 -10.59 0.43 15.22
CA ASP A 236 -9.16 0.68 14.97
C ASP A 236 -8.78 2.01 15.63
N VAL A 237 -7.78 1.98 16.51
CA VAL A 237 -7.32 3.17 17.22
C VAL A 237 -6.55 4.13 16.31
N SER A 238 -6.02 3.64 15.19
CA SER A 238 -5.29 4.44 14.21
C SER A 238 -6.20 5.39 13.44
N ASP A 239 -7.46 5.02 13.21
CA ASP A 239 -8.49 5.86 12.57
C ASP A 239 -8.63 7.22 13.25
N ALA A 240 -8.63 7.27 14.60
CA ALA A 240 -8.76 8.53 15.30
C ALA A 240 -7.61 9.49 14.98
N MET A 241 -6.40 8.96 14.82
CA MET A 241 -5.22 9.75 14.43
C MET A 241 -5.31 10.18 12.95
N LEU A 242 -5.64 9.25 12.05
CA LEU A 242 -5.77 9.51 10.62
C LEU A 242 -6.89 10.52 10.31
N GLY A 243 -8.00 10.44 11.05
CA GLY A 243 -9.10 11.40 10.98
C GLY A 243 -8.74 12.80 11.49
N ILE A 244 -7.73 12.94 12.35
CA ILE A 244 -7.21 14.25 12.78
C ILE A 244 -6.24 14.80 11.74
N THR A 245 -5.31 13.97 11.24
CA THR A 245 -4.33 14.40 10.24
C THR A 245 -4.97 14.73 8.89
N SER A 246 -6.09 14.09 8.55
CA SER A 246 -6.87 14.40 7.34
C SER A 246 -7.37 15.84 7.28
N LEU A 247 -7.53 16.51 8.43
CA LEU A 247 -7.98 17.91 8.50
C LEU A 247 -6.95 18.91 7.97
N VAL A 248 -5.70 18.48 7.75
CA VAL A 248 -4.65 19.29 7.13
C VAL A 248 -4.86 19.43 5.63
N TYR A 249 -5.53 18.46 5.01
CA TYR A 249 -5.70 18.40 3.57
C TYR A 249 -6.93 19.20 3.14
N SER A 250 -6.79 19.90 2.01
CA SER A 250 -7.91 20.65 1.40
C SER A 250 -8.73 19.83 0.40
N GLU A 251 -8.30 18.59 0.15
CA GLU A 251 -8.93 17.61 -0.74
C GLU A 251 -9.21 16.30 -0.01
N ASP A 252 -9.95 15.42 -0.68
CA ASP A 252 -10.14 14.03 -0.23
C ASP A 252 -8.77 13.35 -0.05
N ASN A 253 -8.63 12.54 0.99
CA ASN A 253 -7.35 11.96 1.40
C ASN A 253 -7.54 10.71 2.26
N ASP A 254 -6.50 9.88 2.34
CA ASP A 254 -6.48 8.65 3.14
C ASP A 254 -6.10 8.89 4.63
N GLY A 255 -5.92 10.15 5.03
CA GLY A 255 -5.42 10.58 6.34
C GLY A 255 -3.96 11.04 6.33
N LEU A 256 -3.15 10.62 5.35
CA LEU A 256 -1.72 10.93 5.25
C LEU A 256 -1.27 11.36 3.85
N VAL A 257 -2.06 11.10 2.80
CA VAL A 257 -1.76 11.46 1.42
C VAL A 257 -3.02 11.96 0.72
N GLY A 258 -2.90 13.09 0.03
CA GLY A 258 -3.97 13.66 -0.78
C GLY A 258 -4.27 12.81 -2.02
N HIS A 259 -5.55 12.72 -2.38
CA HIS A 259 -6.06 11.97 -3.53
C HIS A 259 -5.23 12.18 -4.79
N CYS A 260 -4.99 13.43 -5.17
CA CYS A 260 -4.28 13.75 -6.41
C CYS A 260 -2.77 13.52 -6.33
N SER A 261 -2.20 13.54 -5.12
CA SER A 261 -0.79 13.25 -4.89
C SER A 261 -0.46 11.77 -5.12
N ALA A 262 -1.45 10.87 -4.99
CA ALA A 262 -1.29 9.43 -5.14
C ALA A 262 -1.20 8.92 -6.59
N HIS A 263 -1.42 9.78 -7.59
CA HIS A 263 -1.56 9.35 -8.99
C HIS A 263 -0.22 9.03 -9.65
N LEU A 264 -0.11 7.83 -10.24
CA LEU A 264 1.02 7.39 -11.06
C LEU A 264 0.55 6.42 -12.16
N GLY A 265 1.02 6.63 -13.39
CA GLY A 265 0.71 5.79 -14.53
C GLY A 265 -0.79 5.65 -14.72
N THR A 266 -1.24 4.40 -14.92
CA THR A 266 -2.67 4.07 -14.96
C THR A 266 -3.25 4.05 -13.55
N VAL A 267 -4.18 4.94 -13.25
CA VAL A 267 -4.84 4.99 -11.95
C VAL A 267 -5.93 3.92 -11.96
N ILE A 268 -5.71 2.84 -11.21
CA ILE A 268 -6.64 1.71 -11.13
C ILE A 268 -7.95 2.18 -10.51
N ARG A 269 -7.82 2.90 -9.39
CA ARG A 269 -8.88 3.54 -8.64
C ARG A 269 -8.24 4.38 -7.52
N ASP A 270 -8.76 5.55 -7.27
CA ASP A 270 -8.19 6.56 -6.38
C ASP A 270 -9.16 6.98 -5.26
N ASP A 271 -10.33 6.35 -5.17
CA ASP A 271 -11.43 6.67 -4.25
C ASP A 271 -11.88 5.45 -3.41
N TYR A 272 -10.97 4.52 -3.10
CA TYR A 272 -11.32 3.42 -2.21
C TYR A 272 -11.75 3.96 -0.83
N HIS A 273 -12.70 3.27 -0.21
CA HIS A 273 -13.04 3.50 1.19
C HIS A 273 -11.98 2.82 2.06
N GLN A 274 -10.79 3.41 2.08
CA GLN A 274 -9.61 2.97 2.79
C GLN A 274 -8.92 4.21 3.36
N ASN A 275 -8.48 4.11 4.61
CA ASN A 275 -7.48 5.01 5.16
C ASN A 275 -6.07 4.50 4.79
N HIS A 276 -5.04 5.27 5.10
CA HIS A 276 -3.66 4.96 4.72
C HIS A 276 -3.12 3.62 5.27
N LEU A 277 -3.67 3.12 6.38
CA LEU A 277 -3.28 1.83 6.94
C LEU A 277 -4.14 0.68 6.40
N ASP A 278 -5.41 0.94 6.10
CA ASP A 278 -6.29 -0.03 5.44
C ASP A 278 -5.70 -0.49 4.11
N GLU A 279 -5.05 0.40 3.36
CA GLU A 279 -4.42 0.09 2.07
C GLU A 279 -3.44 -1.09 2.10
N VAL A 280 -2.84 -1.36 3.26
CA VAL A 280 -1.96 -2.51 3.52
C VAL A 280 -2.56 -3.53 4.49
N ASN A 281 -3.86 -3.46 4.75
CA ASN A 281 -4.61 -4.33 5.67
C ASN A 281 -4.20 -4.17 7.15
N LEU A 282 -3.72 -2.98 7.53
CA LEU A 282 -3.48 -2.60 8.91
C LEU A 282 -4.67 -1.82 9.49
N VAL A 283 -4.93 -1.88 10.80
CA VAL A 283 -4.22 -2.69 11.81
C VAL A 283 -4.96 -4.01 12.03
N PHE A 284 -4.24 -5.15 12.02
CA PHE A 284 -4.82 -6.50 12.20
C PHE A 284 -5.98 -6.84 11.22
N GLY A 285 -6.05 -6.19 10.06
CA GLY A 285 -7.14 -6.33 9.10
C GLY A 285 -8.46 -5.69 9.52
N MET A 286 -8.46 -4.76 10.47
CA MET A 286 -9.62 -3.99 10.91
C MET A 286 -9.96 -2.86 9.92
N VAL A 287 -10.30 -3.23 8.69
CA VAL A 287 -10.60 -2.29 7.61
C VAL A 287 -12.11 -1.98 7.51
N ASP A 288 -12.50 -1.03 6.64
CA ASP A 288 -13.92 -0.74 6.36
C ASP A 288 -14.67 -2.01 5.87
N TRP A 289 -15.72 -2.40 6.59
CA TRP A 289 -16.55 -3.56 6.28
C TRP A 289 -17.36 -3.43 4.99
N TRP A 290 -17.57 -2.20 4.52
CA TRP A 290 -18.31 -1.87 3.31
C TRP A 290 -17.39 -1.66 2.10
N SER A 291 -16.08 -1.69 2.32
CA SER A 291 -15.07 -1.59 1.28
C SER A 291 -14.61 -2.97 0.82
N VAL A 292 -13.91 -2.98 -0.31
CA VAL A 292 -13.22 -4.18 -0.78
C VAL A 292 -12.06 -4.48 0.17
N ASN A 293 -11.92 -5.76 0.53
CA ASN A 293 -10.80 -6.19 1.37
C ASN A 293 -9.48 -5.88 0.63
N PRO A 294 -8.49 -5.25 1.29
CA PRO A 294 -7.23 -4.89 0.65
C PRO A 294 -6.52 -6.10 0.04
N LYS A 295 -6.53 -7.27 0.70
CA LYS A 295 -5.94 -8.51 0.13
C LYS A 295 -6.57 -8.89 -1.21
N THR A 296 -7.86 -8.62 -1.40
CA THR A 296 -8.54 -8.82 -2.68
C THR A 296 -8.01 -7.88 -3.76
N LEU A 297 -7.67 -6.64 -3.42
CA LEU A 297 -7.06 -5.68 -4.36
C LEU A 297 -5.70 -6.15 -4.86
N TYR A 298 -4.80 -6.55 -3.95
CA TYR A 298 -3.49 -7.09 -4.34
C TYR A 298 -3.62 -8.32 -5.24
N ARG A 299 -4.55 -9.24 -4.93
CA ARG A 299 -4.80 -10.42 -5.78
C ARG A 299 -5.34 -10.07 -7.15
N GLN A 300 -6.30 -9.14 -7.23
CA GLN A 300 -6.83 -8.66 -8.50
C GLN A 300 -5.76 -7.97 -9.33
N HIS A 301 -4.86 -7.23 -8.68
CA HIS A 301 -3.75 -6.58 -9.35
C HIS A 301 -2.68 -7.58 -9.83
N ALA A 302 -2.32 -8.58 -9.02
CA ALA A 302 -1.44 -9.66 -9.48
C ALA A 302 -2.03 -10.39 -10.72
N ASN A 303 -3.34 -10.62 -10.75
CA ASN A 303 -4.00 -11.16 -11.94
C ASN A 303 -3.95 -10.20 -13.14
N ARG A 304 -4.07 -8.88 -12.90
CA ARG A 304 -3.88 -7.86 -13.95
C ARG A 304 -2.47 -7.93 -14.54
N LEU A 305 -1.43 -7.99 -13.70
CA LEU A 305 -0.04 -8.11 -14.13
C LEU A 305 0.17 -9.40 -14.94
N LYS A 306 -0.33 -10.54 -14.43
CA LYS A 306 -0.31 -11.82 -15.14
C LYS A 306 -0.92 -11.72 -16.55
N ASN A 307 -2.09 -11.09 -16.67
CA ASN A 307 -2.78 -10.96 -17.96
C ASN A 307 -2.04 -10.04 -18.94
N LEU A 308 -1.10 -9.22 -18.47
CA LEU A 308 -0.21 -8.41 -19.27
C LEU A 308 1.09 -9.15 -19.67
N GLY A 309 1.29 -10.39 -19.21
CA GLY A 309 2.54 -11.12 -19.40
C GLY A 309 3.68 -10.60 -18.52
N LEU A 310 3.32 -9.98 -17.38
CA LEU A 310 4.23 -9.49 -16.36
C LEU A 310 4.26 -10.44 -15.17
#